data_AF-A0A7C8YGH0-F1
#
_entry.id   AF-A0A7C8YGH0-F1
#
_cell.length_a   1.000
_cell.length_b   1.000
_cell.length_c   1.000
_cell.angle_alpha   90.00
_cell.angle_beta   90.00
_cell.angle_gamma   90.00
#
_symmetry.space_group_name_H-M   'P 1'
#
loop_
_entity.id
_entity.type
_entity.pdbx_description
1 polymer ?
#
loop_
_entity_poly.entity_id
_entity_poly.type
_entity_poly.pdbx_seq_one_letter_code
_entity_poly.pdbx_strand_id
1 'polypeptide(L)'
;NGDLVTHEVMGGLKNVYAIGAGMIAALTNESATSKAVYFAYCTSEMIFITHLLAEEPEKLAGPLLADTYVTLLKGRNAWYGQKLAKGELSPDMGDNIKGKGMIQGVSAVKAFYELLSQSSISVLHPDEKKAVAPVELCPILKTLYSILITRDSPLEAILETLRDETMNDPRERIEIAHSHAFYIPSLLGHQ
;
A
#
# COMPACT_ATOMS: atom_id res chain seq x y z
N ASN A 1 6.11 13.86 -21.78
CA ASN A 1 5.81 13.95 -20.34
C ASN A 1 6.40 12.72 -19.68
N GLY A 2 7.49 12.89 -18.93
CA GLY A 2 7.98 11.82 -18.06
C GLY A 2 6.84 11.36 -17.16
N ASP A 3 6.71 10.06 -17.02
CA ASP A 3 5.56 9.33 -16.48
C ASP A 3 4.94 9.94 -15.21
N LEU A 4 4.01 10.88 -15.42
CA LEU A 4 3.32 11.62 -14.37
C LEU A 4 2.50 10.66 -13.49
N VAL A 5 1.90 9.65 -14.11
CA VAL A 5 1.05 8.67 -13.44
C VAL A 5 1.88 7.89 -12.43
N THR A 6 3.06 7.39 -12.80
CA THR A 6 3.91 6.68 -11.85
C THR A 6 4.33 7.57 -10.67
N HIS A 7 4.71 8.82 -10.91
CA HIS A 7 5.09 9.72 -9.82
C HIS A 7 3.92 10.03 -8.86
N GLU A 8 2.71 10.23 -9.39
CA GLU A 8 1.53 10.51 -8.58
C GLU A 8 1.08 9.26 -7.79
N VAL A 9 1.00 8.11 -8.46
CA VAL A 9 0.62 6.83 -7.84
C VAL A 9 1.61 6.44 -6.75
N MET A 10 2.91 6.43 -7.07
CA MET A 10 3.96 6.10 -6.11
C MET A 10 4.03 7.12 -4.96
N GLY A 11 3.82 8.41 -5.27
CA GLY A 11 3.75 9.49 -4.28
C GLY A 11 2.59 9.33 -3.29
N GLY A 12 1.44 8.82 -3.76
CA GLY A 12 0.31 8.45 -2.91
C GLY A 12 0.57 7.19 -2.09
N LEU A 13 1.00 6.11 -2.76
CA LEU A 13 1.21 4.80 -2.14
C LEU A 13 2.32 4.81 -1.08
N LYS A 14 3.41 5.57 -1.27
CA LYS A 14 4.44 5.70 -0.22
C LYS A 14 3.87 6.27 1.08
N ASN A 15 2.86 7.15 1.01
CA ASN A 15 2.21 7.70 2.20
C ASN A 15 1.31 6.67 2.89
N VAL A 16 0.62 5.84 2.10
CA VAL A 16 -0.15 4.69 2.60
C VAL A 16 0.77 3.74 3.36
N TYR A 17 1.80 3.22 2.68
CA TYR A 17 2.66 2.18 3.24
C TYR A 17 3.56 2.70 4.36
N ALA A 18 3.86 4.00 4.41
CA ALA A 18 4.53 4.60 5.55
C ALA A 18 3.72 4.47 6.85
N ILE A 19 2.38 4.52 6.82
CA ILE A 19 1.57 4.32 8.03
C ILE A 19 1.83 2.92 8.60
N GLY A 20 1.67 1.88 7.77
CA GLY A 20 1.92 0.52 8.23
C GLY A 20 3.39 0.29 8.61
N ALA A 21 4.36 0.93 7.95
CA ALA A 21 5.77 0.85 8.35
C ALA A 21 5.98 1.37 9.78
N GLY A 22 5.29 2.45 10.16
CA GLY A 22 5.28 2.97 11.53
C GLY A 22 4.66 2.00 12.54
N MET A 23 3.58 1.33 12.17
CA MET A 23 2.93 0.31 13.00
C MET A 23 3.87 -0.88 13.22
N ILE A 24 4.44 -1.44 12.14
CA ILE A 24 5.41 -2.53 12.18
C ILE A 24 6.60 -2.16 13.06
N ALA A 25 7.17 -0.96 12.89
CA ALA A 25 8.29 -0.49 13.68
C ALA A 25 7.98 -0.48 15.20
N ALA A 26 6.79 0.00 15.59
CA ALA A 26 6.38 -0.02 17.00
C ALA A 26 6.06 -1.43 17.52
N LEU A 27 5.22 -2.20 16.82
CA LEU A 27 4.74 -3.51 17.27
C LEU A 27 5.84 -4.57 17.32
N THR A 28 6.89 -4.42 16.51
CA THR A 28 8.02 -5.38 16.44
C THR A 28 9.28 -4.88 17.13
N ASN A 29 9.18 -3.79 17.90
CA ASN A 29 10.30 -3.15 18.57
C ASN A 29 11.49 -2.90 17.62
N GLU A 30 11.21 -2.23 16.51
CA GLU A 30 12.16 -1.84 15.47
C GLU A 30 12.88 -3.01 14.77
N SER A 31 12.30 -4.21 14.77
CA SER A 31 12.84 -5.40 14.09
C SER A 31 13.19 -5.11 12.62
N ALA A 32 14.49 -5.20 12.30
CA ALA A 32 14.97 -4.99 10.94
C ALA A 32 14.37 -6.01 9.96
N THR A 33 14.23 -7.27 10.38
CA THR A 33 13.63 -8.34 9.57
C THR A 33 12.17 -8.06 9.25
N SER A 34 11.36 -7.69 10.26
CA SER A 34 9.94 -7.41 10.03
C SER A 34 9.73 -6.20 9.13
N LYS A 35 10.55 -5.15 9.30
CA LYS A 35 10.55 -3.98 8.40
C LYS A 35 10.97 -4.34 6.98
N ALA A 36 11.95 -5.22 6.79
CA ALA A 36 12.39 -5.66 5.47
C ALA A 36 11.31 -6.50 4.76
N VAL A 37 10.66 -7.43 5.47
CA VAL A 37 9.53 -8.21 4.94
C VAL A 37 8.39 -7.28 4.55
N TYR A 38 7.99 -6.37 5.44
CA TYR A 38 6.96 -5.37 5.15
C TYR A 38 7.31 -4.51 3.93
N PHE A 39 8.57 -4.07 3.82
CA PHE A 39 9.06 -3.30 2.68
C PHE A 39 8.92 -4.07 1.36
N ALA A 40 9.27 -5.36 1.33
CA ALA A 40 9.12 -6.20 0.15
C ALA A 40 7.66 -6.34 -0.31
N TYR A 41 6.73 -6.51 0.62
CA TYR A 41 5.31 -6.54 0.30
C TYR A 41 4.82 -5.20 -0.24
N CYS A 42 5.14 -4.10 0.44
CA CYS A 42 4.70 -2.77 -0.01
C CYS A 42 5.23 -2.43 -1.40
N THR A 43 6.52 -2.69 -1.69
CA THR A 43 7.08 -2.38 -3.01
C THR A 43 6.48 -3.25 -4.10
N SER A 44 6.14 -4.50 -3.81
CA SER A 44 5.43 -5.35 -4.78
C SER A 44 4.01 -4.87 -5.06
N GLU A 45 3.26 -4.41 -4.05
CA GLU A 45 1.94 -3.79 -4.26
C GLU A 45 2.06 -2.47 -5.02
N MET A 46 3.09 -1.66 -4.72
CA MET A 46 3.38 -0.44 -5.49
C MET A 46 3.62 -0.73 -6.96
N ILE A 47 4.48 -1.70 -7.27
CA ILE A 47 4.74 -2.12 -8.65
C ILE A 47 3.46 -2.59 -9.33
N PHE A 48 2.69 -3.47 -8.67
CA PHE A 48 1.45 -4.02 -9.22
C PHE A 48 0.41 -2.94 -9.50
N ILE A 49 0.11 -2.08 -8.53
CA ILE A 49 -0.87 -0.99 -8.67
C ILE A 49 -0.44 -0.02 -9.78
N THR A 50 0.85 0.25 -9.92
CA THR A 50 1.34 1.17 -10.95
C THR A 50 1.21 0.58 -12.35
N HIS A 51 1.47 -0.72 -12.54
CA HIS A 51 1.25 -1.41 -13.82
C HIS A 51 -0.24 -1.57 -14.18
N LEU A 52 -1.14 -1.50 -13.20
CA LEU A 52 -2.59 -1.41 -13.48
C LEU A 52 -2.98 -0.05 -14.07
N LEU A 53 -2.28 1.01 -13.66
CA LEU A 53 -2.66 2.41 -13.93
C LEU A 53 -1.86 3.06 -15.06
N ALA A 54 -0.73 2.48 -15.44
CA ALA A 54 0.13 2.99 -16.50
C ALA A 54 0.59 1.85 -17.43
N GLU A 55 0.62 2.12 -18.73
CA GLU A 55 0.97 1.14 -19.77
C GLU A 55 2.46 0.76 -19.71
N GLU A 56 3.34 1.74 -19.56
CA GLU A 56 4.80 1.54 -19.45
C GLU A 56 5.35 2.33 -18.25
N PRO A 57 5.10 1.87 -17.01
CA PRO A 57 5.47 2.63 -15.83
C PRO A 57 6.98 2.71 -15.62
N GLU A 58 7.45 3.83 -15.08
CA GLU A 58 8.83 3.92 -14.60
C GLU A 58 9.09 2.86 -13.52
N LYS A 59 10.25 2.20 -13.61
CA LYS A 59 10.66 1.18 -12.64
C LYS A 59 10.81 1.81 -11.25
N LEU A 60 10.35 1.10 -10.22
CA LEU A 60 10.65 1.44 -8.83
C LEU A 60 12.15 1.20 -8.52
N ALA A 61 12.99 2.15 -8.94
CA ALA A 61 14.43 2.10 -8.84
C ALA A 61 15.01 3.50 -8.60
N GLY A 62 16.31 3.56 -8.28
CA GLY A 62 17.03 4.83 -8.17
C GLY A 62 16.37 5.82 -7.19
N PRO A 63 16.19 7.10 -7.59
CA PRO A 63 15.60 8.13 -6.73
C PRO A 63 14.20 7.79 -6.20
N LEU A 64 13.35 7.14 -7.00
CA LEU A 64 11.98 6.79 -6.62
C LEU A 64 11.95 5.74 -5.49
N LEU A 65 12.83 4.74 -5.59
CA LEU A 65 13.03 3.75 -4.53
C LEU A 65 13.61 4.40 -3.26
N ALA A 66 14.56 5.31 -3.40
CA ALA A 66 15.18 6.00 -2.27
C ALA A 66 14.17 6.89 -1.50
N ASP A 67 13.33 7.63 -2.23
CA ASP A 67 12.26 8.45 -1.65
C ASP A 67 11.20 7.59 -0.93
N THR A 68 10.81 6.46 -1.55
CA THR A 68 9.93 5.47 -0.93
C THR A 68 10.54 4.96 0.39
N TYR A 69 11.79 4.48 0.34
CA TYR A 69 12.48 3.96 1.51
C TYR A 69 12.59 4.99 2.64
N VAL A 70 13.01 6.22 2.32
CA VAL A 70 13.11 7.31 3.31
C VAL A 70 11.74 7.65 3.91
N THR A 71 10.68 7.69 3.11
CA THR A 71 9.31 7.99 3.58
C THR A 71 8.80 6.93 4.56
N LEU A 72 9.11 5.65 4.32
CA LEU A 72 8.75 4.55 5.21
C LEU A 72 9.56 4.56 6.52
N LEU A 73 10.80 5.05 6.50
CA LEU A 73 11.62 5.18 7.70
C LEU A 73 11.22 6.37 8.57
N LYS A 74 10.89 7.49 7.94
CA LYS A 74 10.68 8.76 8.61
C LYS A 74 9.72 9.63 7.82
N GLY A 75 8.66 10.08 8.49
CA GLY A 75 7.65 10.91 7.87
C GLY A 75 6.48 11.13 8.81
N ARG A 76 5.54 12.00 8.40
CA ARG A 76 4.34 12.25 9.20
C ARG A 76 3.43 11.01 9.24
N ASN A 77 3.34 10.28 8.12
CA ASN A 77 2.58 9.02 8.03
C ASN A 77 3.20 7.90 8.86
N ALA A 78 4.52 7.69 8.78
CA ALA A 78 5.23 6.72 9.64
C ALA A 78 5.14 7.06 11.12
N TRP A 79 5.29 8.34 11.47
CA TRP A 79 5.05 8.80 12.84
C TRP A 79 3.61 8.50 13.30
N TYR A 80 2.61 8.72 12.45
CA TYR A 80 1.22 8.46 12.79
C TYR A 80 0.97 6.97 13.09
N GLY A 81 1.43 6.08 12.21
CA GLY A 81 1.36 4.64 12.43
C GLY A 81 2.06 4.18 13.72
N GLN A 82 3.22 4.76 14.03
CA GLN A 82 3.93 4.47 15.27
C GLN A 82 3.13 4.91 16.52
N LYS A 83 2.47 6.06 16.45
CA LYS A 83 1.66 6.59 17.55
C LYS A 83 0.36 5.80 17.75
N LEU A 84 -0.27 5.34 16.67
CA LEU A 84 -1.38 4.41 16.74
C LEU A 84 -0.96 3.11 17.47
N ALA A 85 0.11 2.47 17.01
CA ALA A 85 0.59 1.20 17.58
C ALA A 85 1.05 1.30 19.04
N LYS A 86 1.42 2.49 19.51
CA LYS A 86 1.75 2.75 20.93
C LYS A 86 0.55 3.11 21.79
N GLY A 87 -0.65 3.19 21.21
CA GLY A 87 -1.87 3.65 21.89
C GLY A 87 -1.87 5.15 22.22
N GLU A 88 -0.98 5.93 21.62
CA GLU A 88 -0.88 7.38 21.85
C GLU A 88 -1.86 8.17 20.97
N LEU A 89 -2.34 7.58 19.88
CA LEU A 89 -3.39 8.11 19.02
C LEU A 89 -4.43 7.02 18.75
N SER A 90 -5.63 7.43 18.33
CA SER A 90 -6.68 6.55 17.79
C SER A 90 -7.02 6.96 16.35
N PRO A 91 -7.41 6.01 15.46
CA PRO A 91 -7.99 6.34 14.16
C PRO A 91 -9.22 7.27 14.24
N ASP A 92 -9.92 7.29 15.37
CA ASP A 92 -11.09 8.16 15.61
C ASP A 92 -10.75 9.66 15.63
N MET A 93 -9.48 9.99 15.86
CA MET A 93 -9.00 11.38 15.91
C MET A 93 -8.95 12.05 14.53
N GLY A 94 -9.24 11.29 13.47
CA GLY A 94 -9.19 11.77 12.08
C GLY A 94 -7.76 11.89 11.55
N ASP A 95 -7.63 12.44 10.35
CA ASP A 95 -6.37 12.54 9.62
C ASP A 95 -5.72 13.93 9.71
N ASN A 96 -6.32 14.92 10.38
CA ASN A 96 -5.70 16.22 10.62
C ASN A 96 -5.29 16.37 12.09
N ILE A 97 -4.01 16.13 12.37
CA ILE A 97 -3.49 16.10 13.73
C ILE A 97 -2.93 17.47 14.13
N LYS A 98 -3.45 18.05 15.21
CA LYS A 98 -3.00 19.35 15.73
C LYS A 98 -1.48 19.37 15.95
N GLY A 99 -0.80 20.34 15.35
CA GLY A 99 0.67 20.48 15.42
C GLY A 99 1.47 19.56 14.49
N LYS A 100 0.83 18.62 13.79
CA LYS A 100 1.47 17.75 12.78
C LYS A 100 0.93 18.00 11.35
N GLY A 101 -0.32 18.44 11.25
CA GLY A 101 -1.04 18.66 10.00
C GLY A 101 -1.71 17.39 9.47
N MET A 102 -2.09 17.42 8.20
CA MET A 102 -2.78 16.34 7.51
C MET A 102 -1.88 15.10 7.29
N ILE A 103 -2.41 13.94 7.66
CA ILE A 103 -1.86 12.60 7.44
C ILE A 103 -2.45 12.06 6.14
N GLN A 104 -1.85 12.50 5.03
CA GLN A 104 -2.34 12.20 3.68
C GLN A 104 -2.47 10.70 3.39
N GLY A 105 -1.71 9.85 4.08
CA GLY A 105 -1.80 8.40 3.94
C GLY A 105 -3.17 7.82 4.29
N VAL A 106 -3.92 8.42 5.24
CA VAL A 106 -5.25 7.92 5.62
C VAL A 106 -6.25 8.10 4.47
N SER A 107 -6.30 9.31 3.91
CA SER A 107 -7.12 9.59 2.73
C SER A 107 -6.69 8.76 1.50
N ALA A 108 -5.38 8.55 1.32
CA ALA A 108 -4.86 7.72 0.24
C ALA A 108 -5.22 6.23 0.38
N VAL A 109 -5.22 5.66 1.59
CA VAL A 109 -5.67 4.28 1.86
C VAL A 109 -7.07 4.08 1.32
N LYS A 110 -7.99 4.99 1.68
CA LYS A 110 -9.37 4.93 1.21
C LYS A 110 -9.45 5.00 -0.32
N ALA A 111 -8.79 5.99 -0.92
CA ALA A 111 -8.85 6.21 -2.36
C ALA A 111 -8.32 5.00 -3.16
N PHE A 112 -7.15 4.46 -2.81
CA PHE A 112 -6.59 3.31 -3.50
C PHE A 112 -7.41 2.05 -3.29
N TYR A 113 -7.92 1.82 -2.07
CA TYR A 113 -8.78 0.66 -1.82
C TYR A 113 -10.06 0.71 -2.65
N GLU A 114 -10.78 1.84 -2.64
CA GLU A 114 -12.03 2.02 -3.40
C GLU A 114 -11.80 1.90 -4.90
N LEU A 115 -10.70 2.48 -5.41
CA LEU A 115 -10.29 2.40 -6.80
C LEU A 115 -10.08 0.94 -7.25
N LEU A 116 -9.33 0.17 -6.47
CA LEU A 116 -8.99 -1.23 -6.78
C LEU A 116 -10.12 -2.23 -6.46
N SER A 117 -11.20 -1.76 -5.82
CA SER A 117 -12.38 -2.56 -5.48
C SER A 117 -13.54 -2.38 -6.47
N GLN A 118 -13.37 -1.57 -7.52
CA GLN A 118 -14.43 -1.34 -8.51
C GLN A 118 -14.82 -2.64 -9.22
N SER A 119 -16.12 -2.96 -9.25
CA SER A 119 -16.64 -4.21 -9.84
C SER A 119 -16.42 -4.33 -11.35
N SER A 120 -16.18 -3.22 -12.03
CA SER A 120 -15.84 -3.19 -13.46
C SER A 120 -14.43 -3.67 -13.77
N ILE A 121 -13.65 -4.03 -12.74
CA ILE A 121 -12.23 -4.29 -12.85
C ILE A 121 -11.93 -5.62 -12.18
N SER A 122 -11.26 -6.49 -12.93
CA SER A 122 -10.82 -7.76 -12.42
C SER A 122 -9.50 -8.16 -13.04
N VAL A 123 -8.67 -8.84 -12.26
CA VAL A 123 -7.42 -9.45 -12.69
C VAL A 123 -7.50 -10.95 -12.46
N LEU A 124 -6.73 -11.72 -13.21
CA LEU A 124 -6.65 -13.17 -13.03
C LEU A 124 -5.77 -13.47 -11.82
N HIS A 125 -6.32 -14.14 -10.81
CA HIS A 125 -5.54 -14.63 -9.67
C HIS A 125 -4.54 -15.71 -10.16
N PRO A 126 -3.25 -15.63 -9.78
CA PRO A 126 -2.21 -16.55 -10.26
C PRO A 126 -2.53 -18.02 -9.94
N ASP A 127 -2.90 -18.32 -8.69
CA ASP A 127 -3.16 -19.70 -8.26
C ASP A 127 -4.58 -20.18 -8.54
N GLU A 128 -5.59 -19.35 -8.24
CA GLU A 128 -6.98 -19.76 -8.38
C GLU A 128 -7.48 -19.75 -9.84
N LYS A 129 -6.78 -19.06 -10.76
CA LYS A 129 -7.22 -18.83 -12.14
C LYS A 129 -8.63 -18.25 -12.25
N LYS A 130 -9.03 -17.47 -11.25
CA LYS A 130 -10.32 -16.78 -11.18
C LYS A 130 -10.12 -15.28 -11.30
N ALA A 131 -11.13 -14.62 -11.86
CA ALA A 131 -11.19 -13.17 -11.88
C ALA A 131 -11.48 -12.66 -10.45
N VAL A 132 -10.59 -11.82 -9.92
CA VAL A 132 -10.71 -11.18 -8.61
C VAL A 132 -10.53 -9.68 -8.75
N ALA A 133 -11.09 -8.90 -7.81
CA ALA A 133 -10.80 -7.47 -7.77
C ALA A 133 -9.29 -7.27 -7.51
N PRO A 134 -8.63 -6.28 -8.16
CA PRO A 134 -7.20 -6.03 -7.95
C PRO A 134 -6.79 -5.87 -6.49
N VAL A 135 -7.68 -5.30 -5.66
CA VAL A 135 -7.43 -5.12 -4.23
C VAL A 135 -7.18 -6.45 -3.50
N GLU A 136 -7.71 -7.57 -3.99
CA GLU A 136 -7.49 -8.91 -3.41
C GLU A 136 -6.02 -9.33 -3.50
N LEU A 137 -5.27 -8.79 -4.46
CA LEU A 137 -3.84 -8.99 -4.59
C LEU A 137 -3.02 -7.95 -3.80
N CYS A 138 -3.66 -7.03 -3.08
CA CYS A 138 -3.04 -5.99 -2.25
C CYS A 138 -3.39 -6.14 -0.75
N PRO A 139 -3.01 -7.26 -0.11
CA PRO A 139 -3.32 -7.57 1.29
C PRO A 139 -2.85 -6.52 2.31
N ILE A 140 -1.73 -5.81 2.09
CA ILE A 140 -1.29 -4.74 3.00
C ILE A 140 -2.24 -3.56 2.90
N LEU A 141 -2.57 -3.11 1.69
CA LEU A 141 -3.57 -2.07 1.48
C LEU A 141 -4.94 -2.46 2.07
N LYS A 142 -5.40 -3.70 1.87
CA LYS A 142 -6.65 -4.22 2.46
C LYS A 142 -6.64 -4.13 3.98
N THR A 143 -5.55 -4.55 4.60
CA THR A 143 -5.42 -4.55 6.06
C THR A 143 -5.38 -3.13 6.60
N LEU A 144 -4.65 -2.21 5.95
CA LEU A 144 -4.64 -0.80 6.32
C LEU A 144 -6.02 -0.16 6.17
N TYR A 145 -6.79 -0.51 5.14
CA TYR A 145 -8.17 -0.06 4.99
C TYR A 145 -9.05 -0.57 6.14
N SER A 146 -8.91 -1.85 6.48
CA SER A 146 -9.64 -2.49 7.58
C SER A 146 -9.35 -1.82 8.93
N ILE A 147 -8.09 -1.50 9.20
CA ILE A 147 -7.65 -0.83 10.42
C ILE A 147 -8.11 0.63 10.48
N LEU A 148 -7.89 1.40 9.40
CA LEU A 148 -7.98 2.86 9.44
C LEU A 148 -9.35 3.40 9.03
N ILE A 149 -10.06 2.70 8.13
CA ILE A 149 -11.28 3.21 7.49
C ILE A 149 -12.51 2.51 8.06
N THR A 150 -12.62 1.18 7.93
CA THR A 150 -13.76 0.42 8.47
C THR A 150 -13.65 0.14 9.96
N ARG A 151 -12.42 0.14 10.50
CA ARG A 151 -12.12 -0.07 11.93
C ARG A 151 -12.61 -1.42 12.45
N ASP A 152 -12.64 -2.42 11.58
CA ASP A 152 -13.07 -3.79 11.88
C ASP A 152 -11.90 -4.72 12.23
N SER A 153 -10.66 -4.28 12.00
CA SER A 153 -9.45 -5.00 12.44
C SER A 153 -8.65 -4.23 13.50
N PRO A 154 -8.04 -4.95 14.46
CA PRO A 154 -7.07 -4.37 15.38
C PRO A 154 -5.76 -4.01 14.66
N LEU A 155 -4.93 -3.17 15.28
CA LEU A 155 -3.65 -2.75 14.71
C LEU A 155 -2.70 -3.93 14.46
N GLU A 156 -2.78 -4.95 15.31
CA GLU A 156 -1.99 -6.18 15.24
C GLU A 156 -2.27 -7.00 13.99
N ALA A 157 -3.42 -6.80 13.33
CA ALA A 157 -3.76 -7.49 12.08
C ALA A 157 -2.69 -7.30 11.01
N ILE A 158 -1.98 -6.16 10.99
CA ILE A 158 -0.88 -5.94 10.04
C ILE A 158 0.28 -6.93 10.22
N LEU A 159 0.51 -7.43 11.44
CA LEU A 159 1.50 -8.49 11.69
C LEU A 159 0.98 -9.86 11.29
N GLU A 160 -0.32 -10.09 11.47
CA GLU A 160 -0.98 -11.33 11.04
C GLU A 160 -0.90 -11.46 9.52
N THR A 161 -1.17 -10.37 8.78
CA THR A 161 -1.00 -10.33 7.32
C THR A 161 0.40 -10.72 6.89
N LEU A 162 1.45 -10.23 7.56
CA LEU A 162 2.84 -10.59 7.21
C LEU A 162 3.21 -12.04 7.54
N ARG A 163 2.42 -12.70 8.38
CA ARG A 163 2.61 -14.10 8.79
C ARG A 163 1.71 -15.07 8.04
N ASP A 164 0.80 -14.55 7.22
CA ASP A 164 -0.12 -15.37 6.43
C ASP A 164 0.67 -16.12 5.35
N GLU A 165 0.83 -17.43 5.56
CA GLU A 165 1.53 -18.32 4.64
C GLU A 165 0.77 -18.55 3.33
N THR A 166 -0.50 -18.14 3.27
CA THR A 166 -1.35 -18.24 2.07
C THR A 166 -1.28 -16.99 1.19
N MET A 167 -0.57 -15.96 1.65
CA MET A 167 -0.37 -14.71 0.93
C MET A 167 0.60 -14.90 -0.23
N ASN A 168 0.23 -14.41 -1.42
CA ASN A 168 1.08 -14.49 -2.62
C ASN A 168 2.44 -13.86 -2.36
N ASP A 169 3.49 -14.57 -2.79
CA ASP A 169 4.88 -14.11 -2.67
C ASP A 169 5.01 -12.76 -3.40
N PRO A 170 5.69 -11.76 -2.81
CA PRO A 170 5.97 -10.49 -3.49
C PRO A 170 6.50 -10.65 -4.93
N ARG A 171 7.25 -11.72 -5.21
CA ARG A 171 7.76 -12.06 -6.54
C ARG A 171 6.63 -12.38 -7.53
N GLU A 172 5.66 -13.20 -7.14
CA GLU A 172 4.53 -13.56 -7.99
C GLU A 172 3.72 -12.33 -8.36
N ARG A 173 3.51 -11.41 -7.41
CA ARG A 173 2.84 -10.12 -7.65
C ARG A 173 3.59 -9.26 -8.68
N ILE A 174 4.92 -9.25 -8.62
CA ILE A 174 5.77 -8.54 -9.61
C ILE A 174 5.70 -9.23 -10.98
N GLU A 175 5.67 -10.56 -11.03
CA GLU A 175 5.55 -11.32 -12.28
C GLU A 175 4.21 -11.06 -12.98
N ILE A 176 3.11 -10.98 -12.21
CA ILE A 176 1.80 -10.56 -12.72
C ILE A 176 1.94 -9.19 -13.39
N ALA A 177 2.49 -8.20 -12.67
CA ALA A 177 2.67 -6.84 -13.19
C ALA A 177 3.48 -6.81 -14.50
N HIS A 178 4.52 -7.62 -14.62
CA HIS A 178 5.39 -7.68 -15.80
C HIS A 178 4.86 -8.50 -16.97
N SER A 179 3.76 -9.25 -16.82
CA SER A 179 3.18 -10.00 -17.94
C SER A 179 2.41 -9.13 -18.94
N HIS A 180 2.38 -7.80 -18.74
CA HIS A 180 1.81 -6.75 -19.61
C HIS A 180 0.30 -6.92 -19.95
N ALA A 181 -0.42 -7.80 -19.26
CA ALA A 181 -1.83 -8.09 -19.55
C ALA A 181 -2.84 -7.16 -18.83
N PHE A 182 -2.38 -6.06 -18.20
CA PHE A 182 -3.11 -5.47 -17.06
C PHE A 182 -3.24 -3.94 -17.05
N TYR A 183 -2.85 -3.21 -18.10
CA TYR A 183 -3.15 -1.77 -18.14
C TYR A 183 -4.67 -1.56 -18.27
N ILE A 184 -5.27 -0.89 -17.29
CA ILE A 184 -6.72 -0.64 -17.22
C ILE A 184 -6.95 0.88 -17.18
N PRO A 185 -6.91 1.57 -18.34
CA PRO A 185 -7.06 3.03 -18.40
C PRO A 185 -8.38 3.55 -17.85
N SER A 186 -9.42 2.71 -17.84
CA SER A 186 -10.75 3.07 -17.30
C SER A 186 -10.73 3.46 -15.82
N LEU A 187 -9.68 3.08 -15.08
CA LEU A 187 -9.44 3.50 -13.70
C LEU A 187 -9.23 5.01 -13.53
N LEU A 188 -8.66 5.67 -14.54
CA LEU A 188 -8.32 7.10 -14.50
C LEU A 188 -9.43 7.99 -15.08
N GLY A 189 -10.59 7.41 -15.43
CA GLY A 189 -11.73 8.16 -15.96
C GLY A 189 -11.57 8.64 -17.40
N HIS A 190 -10.59 8.10 -18.15
CA HIS A 190 -10.46 8.38 -19.57
C HIS A 190 -11.41 7.49 -20.38
N GLN A 191 -12.49 8.11 -20.86
CA GLN A 191 -13.22 7.71 -22.07
C GLN A 191 -12.45 8.16 -23.31
#